data_AF-A0A3P7ZP50-F1
#
_entry.id   AF-A0A3P7ZP50-F1
#
_cell.length_a   1.000
_cell.length_b   1.000
_cell.length_c   1.000
_cell.angle_alpha   90.00
_cell.angle_beta   90.00
_cell.angle_gamma   90.00
#
_symmetry.space_group_name_H-M   'P 1'
#
loop_
_entity.id
_entity.type
_entity.pdbx_description
1 polymer ?
#
loop_
_entity_poly.entity_id
_entity_poly.type
_entity_poly.pdbx_seq_one_letter_code
_entity_poly.pdbx_strand_id
1 'polypeptide(L)'
;MSIKQTGTDKEILRCDKSTGRDRPIVPKRYRRNVFNMLHKLSHPGVRATIKLMAERFCWPGMNRDVKEWARFCVSCQKSKVIKHNKCPLGSFKPPVARFDHVHLDLVGPLPDSNECSHLLSCVDDFIRRPKAVPIKGITTETVARAYKRNAFS
;
A
#
# COMPACT_ATOMS: atom_id res chain seq x y z
N MET A 1 5.11 -19.26 -38.01
CA MET A 1 6.00 -19.47 -36.85
C MET A 1 7.33 -19.97 -37.38
N SER A 2 8.30 -19.08 -37.61
CA SER A 2 9.59 -19.47 -38.22
C SER A 2 10.59 -19.76 -37.12
N ILE A 3 10.79 -21.04 -36.82
CA ILE A 3 11.72 -21.50 -35.78
C ILE A 3 13.06 -21.82 -36.43
N LYS A 4 14.13 -21.16 -35.98
CA LYS A 4 15.52 -21.54 -36.33
C LYS A 4 16.24 -22.11 -35.13
N GLN A 5 17.20 -22.97 -35.41
CA GLN A 5 18.13 -23.58 -34.46
C GLN A 5 19.43 -22.78 -34.47
N THR A 6 19.90 -22.33 -33.32
CA THR A 6 21.21 -21.70 -33.18
C THR A 6 21.94 -22.32 -32.00
N GLY A 7 23.18 -22.77 -32.19
CA GLY A 7 23.98 -23.37 -31.12
C GLY A 7 25.47 -23.34 -31.40
N THR A 8 26.25 -23.02 -30.37
CA THR A 8 27.64 -23.43 -30.19
C THR A 8 27.64 -24.61 -29.21
N ASP A 9 28.03 -25.79 -29.70
CA ASP A 9 28.21 -27.07 -29.00
C ASP A 9 27.46 -27.30 -27.67
N LYS A 10 26.19 -27.75 -27.79
CA LYS A 10 25.55 -28.89 -27.09
C LYS A 10 24.05 -28.76 -26.79
N GLU A 11 23.40 -27.63 -27.03
CA GLU A 11 21.92 -27.59 -27.04
C GLU A 11 21.39 -26.72 -28.18
N ILE A 12 20.62 -27.34 -29.07
CA ILE A 12 19.84 -26.64 -30.09
C ILE A 12 18.74 -25.83 -29.39
N LEU A 13 18.88 -24.51 -29.38
CA LEU A 13 17.83 -23.62 -28.89
C LEU A 13 16.90 -23.22 -30.04
N ARG A 14 15.60 -23.46 -29.84
CA ARG A 14 14.55 -23.01 -30.75
C ARG A 14 14.26 -21.54 -30.47
N CYS A 15 14.23 -20.71 -31.51
CA CYS A 15 13.91 -19.29 -31.39
C CYS A 15 12.59 -18.94 -32.08
N ASP A 16 11.81 -18.04 -31.50
CA ASP A 16 10.66 -17.41 -32.13
C ASP A 16 11.07 -16.06 -32.74
N LYS A 17 10.70 -15.84 -34.01
CA LYS A 17 11.01 -14.62 -34.78
C LYS A 17 9.78 -13.82 -35.17
N SER A 18 8.59 -14.21 -34.69
CA SER A 18 7.31 -13.59 -35.06
C SER A 18 7.25 -12.07 -34.81
N THR A 19 8.08 -11.55 -33.90
CA THR A 19 8.13 -10.13 -33.53
C THR A 19 9.28 -9.35 -34.18
N GLY A 20 9.94 -9.90 -35.20
CA GLY A 20 11.08 -9.25 -35.87
C GLY A 20 12.40 -9.27 -35.06
N ARG A 21 12.40 -9.92 -33.89
CA ARG A 21 13.58 -10.16 -33.05
C ARG A 21 13.65 -11.65 -32.71
N ASP A 22 14.86 -12.17 -32.62
CA ASP A 22 15.10 -13.56 -32.24
C ASP A 22 14.87 -13.71 -30.72
N ARG A 23 13.83 -14.46 -30.35
CA ARG A 23 13.48 -14.75 -28.96
C ARG A 23 13.67 -16.23 -28.65
N PRO A 24 14.74 -16.63 -27.95
CA PRO A 24 14.94 -18.02 -27.57
C PRO A 24 13.80 -18.55 -26.70
N ILE A 25 13.36 -19.76 -27.02
CA ILE A 25 12.38 -20.51 -26.24
C ILE A 25 13.07 -21.06 -25.01
N VAL A 26 12.71 -20.55 -23.83
CA VAL A 26 13.41 -20.88 -22.58
C VAL A 26 12.99 -22.28 -22.07
N PRO A 27 13.94 -23.23 -21.91
CA PRO A 27 13.68 -24.53 -21.30
C PRO A 27 13.15 -24.37 -19.87
N LYS A 28 12.27 -25.29 -19.45
CA LYS A 28 11.53 -25.19 -18.16
C LYS A 28 12.46 -24.93 -16.97
N ARG A 29 13.62 -25.59 -16.92
CA ARG A 29 14.64 -25.45 -15.86
C ARG A 29 15.21 -24.03 -15.70
N TYR A 30 15.21 -23.22 -16.75
CA TYR A 30 15.83 -21.88 -16.74
C TYR A 30 14.83 -20.73 -16.58
N ARG A 31 13.52 -20.97 -16.79
CA ARG A 31 12.51 -19.89 -16.82
C ARG A 31 12.49 -19.07 -15.54
N ARG A 32 12.61 -19.71 -14.37
CA ARG A 32 12.63 -19.01 -13.07
C ARG A 32 13.88 -18.15 -12.90
N ASN A 33 15.03 -18.62 -13.39
CA ASN A 33 16.28 -17.86 -13.34
C ASN A 33 16.20 -16.61 -14.24
N VAL A 34 15.68 -16.76 -15.46
CA VAL A 34 15.45 -15.63 -16.37
C VAL A 34 14.48 -14.61 -15.76
N PHE A 35 13.41 -15.07 -15.12
CA PHE A 35 12.50 -14.18 -14.38
C PHE A 35 13.22 -13.45 -13.25
N ASN A 36 13.94 -14.17 -12.39
CA ASN A 36 14.63 -13.56 -11.25
C ASN A 36 15.65 -12.50 -11.73
N MET A 37 16.39 -12.77 -12.80
CA MET A 37 17.38 -11.85 -13.36
C MET A 37 16.77 -10.53 -13.82
N LEU A 38 15.59 -10.57 -14.45
CA LEU A 38 14.95 -9.36 -14.96
C LEU A 38 14.07 -8.65 -13.93
N HIS A 39 13.32 -9.41 -13.12
CA HIS A 39 12.41 -8.86 -12.13
C HIS A 39 13.15 -8.22 -10.94
N LYS A 40 14.25 -8.81 -10.47
CA LYS A 40 14.97 -8.30 -9.29
C LYS A 40 15.78 -7.02 -9.54
N LEU A 41 15.94 -6.58 -10.79
CA LEU A 41 16.64 -5.31 -11.10
C LEU A 41 15.93 -4.09 -10.53
N SER A 42 14.61 -4.09 -10.56
CA SER A 42 13.81 -2.93 -10.16
C SER A 42 12.42 -3.27 -9.63
N HIS A 43 12.12 -4.55 -9.43
CA HIS A 43 10.80 -5.03 -9.01
C HIS A 43 9.63 -4.43 -9.83
N PRO A 44 9.71 -4.44 -11.18
CA PRO A 44 8.68 -3.84 -11.99
C PRO A 44 7.35 -4.57 -11.82
N GLY A 45 6.24 -3.84 -12.01
CA GLY A 45 4.91 -4.44 -11.96
C GLY A 45 4.75 -5.59 -12.96
N VAL A 46 3.77 -6.47 -12.74
CA VAL A 46 3.58 -7.70 -13.54
C VAL A 46 3.54 -7.43 -15.05
N ARG A 47 2.77 -6.43 -15.49
CA ARG A 47 2.65 -6.06 -16.92
C ARG A 47 3.99 -5.61 -17.50
N ALA A 48 4.74 -4.79 -16.75
CA ALA A 48 6.06 -4.31 -17.16
C ALA A 48 7.09 -5.45 -17.21
N THR A 49 7.06 -6.36 -16.23
CA THR A 49 7.91 -7.57 -16.23
C THR A 49 7.61 -8.44 -17.46
N ILE A 50 6.33 -8.71 -17.75
CA ILE A 50 5.94 -9.50 -18.94
C ILE A 50 6.46 -8.84 -20.22
N LYS A 51 6.28 -7.51 -20.36
CA LYS A 51 6.77 -6.77 -21.53
C LYS A 51 8.28 -6.91 -21.69
N LEU A 52 9.04 -6.66 -20.62
CA LEU A 52 10.50 -6.78 -20.60
C LEU A 52 10.98 -8.18 -20.99
N MET A 53 10.31 -9.23 -20.50
CA MET A 53 10.66 -10.61 -20.83
C MET A 53 10.29 -10.95 -22.28
N ALA A 54 9.11 -10.55 -22.74
CA ALA A 54 8.59 -10.84 -24.08
C ALA A 54 9.41 -10.20 -25.21
N GLU A 55 10.20 -9.17 -24.91
CA GLU A 55 11.14 -8.57 -25.87
C GLU A 55 12.36 -9.44 -26.17
N ARG A 56 12.73 -10.37 -25.25
CA ARG A 56 13.99 -11.12 -25.30
C ARG A 56 13.81 -12.64 -25.26
N PHE A 57 12.72 -13.12 -24.68
CA PHE A 57 12.49 -14.53 -24.42
C PHE A 57 11.04 -14.89 -24.71
N CYS A 58 10.78 -16.17 -24.94
CA CYS A 58 9.42 -16.68 -25.00
C CYS A 58 9.33 -18.11 -24.44
N TRP A 59 8.16 -18.49 -23.93
CA TRP A 59 7.80 -19.88 -23.67
C TRP A 59 6.28 -20.02 -23.48
N PRO A 60 5.72 -21.22 -23.67
CA PRO A 60 4.30 -21.46 -23.42
C PRO A 60 3.95 -21.20 -21.94
N GLY A 61 2.97 -20.32 -21.70
CA GLY A 61 2.51 -19.98 -20.36
C GLY A 61 3.28 -18.87 -19.64
N MET A 62 4.21 -18.16 -20.31
CA MET A 62 5.04 -17.10 -19.72
C MET A 62 4.26 -16.08 -18.88
N ASN A 63 3.14 -15.57 -19.37
CA ASN A 63 2.36 -14.57 -18.64
C ASN A 63 1.80 -15.12 -17.32
N ARG A 64 1.39 -16.39 -17.29
CA ARG A 64 0.88 -17.06 -16.10
C ARG A 64 2.01 -17.21 -15.08
N ASP A 65 3.14 -17.75 -15.53
CA ASP A 65 4.32 -17.98 -14.69
C ASP A 65 4.82 -16.67 -14.07
N VAL A 66 5.02 -15.63 -14.89
CA VAL A 66 5.49 -14.31 -14.42
C VAL A 66 4.53 -13.67 -13.43
N LYS A 67 3.21 -13.76 -13.67
CA LYS A 67 2.19 -13.24 -12.75
C LYS A 67 2.24 -13.96 -11.40
N GLU A 68 2.37 -15.28 -11.41
CA GLU A 68 2.49 -16.09 -10.20
C GLU A 68 3.78 -15.78 -9.44
N TRP A 69 4.91 -15.71 -10.13
CA TRP A 69 6.21 -15.49 -9.50
C TRP A 69 6.35 -14.09 -8.91
N ALA A 70 5.85 -13.05 -9.60
CA ALA A 70 5.81 -11.69 -9.08
C ALA A 70 4.87 -11.57 -7.88
N ARG A 71 3.77 -12.34 -7.82
CA ARG A 71 2.90 -12.41 -6.63
C ARG A 71 3.63 -12.96 -5.41
N PHE A 72 4.56 -13.89 -5.58
CA PHE A 72 5.38 -14.46 -4.50
C PHE A 72 6.65 -13.65 -4.19
N CYS A 73 6.86 -12.49 -4.82
CA CYS A 73 8.01 -11.66 -4.52
C CYS A 73 7.82 -10.91 -3.19
N VAL A 74 8.62 -11.26 -2.18
CA VAL A 74 8.54 -10.66 -0.83
C VAL A 74 8.75 -9.14 -0.87
N SER A 75 9.72 -8.64 -1.64
CA SER A 75 9.96 -7.19 -1.76
C SER A 75 8.73 -6.47 -2.32
N CYS A 76 8.12 -7.01 -3.40
CA CYS A 76 6.90 -6.44 -3.97
C CYS A 76 5.71 -6.50 -3.00
N GLN A 77 5.57 -7.59 -2.23
CA GLN A 77 4.50 -7.72 -1.23
C GLN A 77 4.64 -6.71 -0.09
N LYS A 78 5.86 -6.45 0.38
CA LYS A 78 6.12 -5.47 1.44
C LYS A 78 5.89 -4.04 0.97
N SER A 79 6.32 -3.71 -0.25
CA SER A 79 6.20 -2.34 -0.77
C SER A 79 4.81 -1.99 -1.30
N LYS A 80 3.99 -2.99 -1.64
CA LYS A 80 2.66 -2.76 -2.22
C LYS A 80 1.56 -3.21 -1.27
N VAL A 81 0.76 -2.25 -0.80
CA VAL A 81 -0.52 -2.55 -0.17
C VAL A 81 -1.45 -3.14 -1.24
N ILE A 82 -1.58 -4.46 -1.27
CA ILE A 82 -2.41 -5.18 -2.27
C ILE A 82 -3.87 -5.28 -1.78
N LYS A 83 -4.09 -5.26 -0.46
CA LYS A 83 -5.41 -5.34 0.15
C LYS A 83 -5.44 -4.40 1.35
N HIS A 84 -6.36 -3.45 1.35
CA HIS A 84 -6.73 -2.76 2.58
C HIS A 84 -7.52 -3.74 3.42
N ASN A 85 -7.03 -4.09 4.61
CA ASN A 85 -7.84 -4.79 5.59
C ASN A 85 -8.92 -3.81 6.04
N LYS A 86 -10.12 -3.94 5.48
CA LYS A 86 -11.30 -3.25 5.98
C LYS A 86 -11.80 -4.03 7.19
N CYS A 87 -11.50 -3.54 8.38
CA CYS A 87 -12.17 -4.00 9.58
C CYS A 87 -13.67 -3.67 9.43
N PRO A 88 -14.60 -4.59 9.74
CA PRO A 88 -16.01 -4.22 9.84
C PRO A 88 -16.15 -3.09 10.86
N LEU A 89 -17.05 -2.15 10.60
CA LEU A 89 -17.32 -1.06 11.54
C LEU A 89 -17.85 -1.66 12.84
N GLY A 90 -17.18 -1.37 13.96
CA GLY A 90 -17.72 -1.68 15.28
C GLY A 90 -18.91 -0.77 15.58
N SER A 91 -19.92 -1.30 16.27
CA SER A 91 -21.00 -0.48 16.84
C SER A 91 -20.68 -0.13 18.28
N PHE A 92 -20.77 1.15 18.62
CA PHE A 92 -20.76 1.60 20.01
C PHE A 92 -22.18 1.50 20.59
N LYS A 93 -22.29 1.15 21.87
CA LYS A 93 -23.58 1.25 22.57
C LYS A 93 -23.96 2.72 22.70
N PRO A 94 -25.21 3.11 22.44
CA PRO A 94 -25.67 4.46 22.70
C PRO A 94 -25.43 4.84 24.18
N PRO A 95 -24.98 6.08 24.47
CA PRO A 95 -24.84 6.56 25.84
C PRO A 95 -26.22 6.65 26.51
N VAL A 96 -26.29 6.33 27.81
CA VAL A 96 -27.54 6.34 28.58
C VAL A 96 -27.67 7.57 29.48
N ALA A 97 -26.57 8.26 29.73
CA ALA A 97 -26.51 9.50 30.48
C ALA A 97 -25.49 10.50 29.91
N ARG A 98 -25.58 11.75 30.35
CA ARG A 98 -24.58 12.78 30.08
C ARG A 98 -23.22 12.33 30.59
N PHE A 99 -22.17 12.62 29.81
CA PHE A 99 -20.79 12.26 30.10
C PHE A 99 -20.46 10.75 30.15
N ASP A 100 -21.36 9.86 29.74
CA ASP A 100 -21.03 8.43 29.56
C ASP A 100 -19.92 8.25 28.53
N HIS A 101 -20.06 8.90 27.37
CA HIS A 101 -19.08 8.91 26.30
C HIS A 101 -18.77 10.34 25.89
N VAL A 102 -17.50 10.71 26.03
CA VAL A 102 -17.00 12.01 25.60
C VAL A 102 -15.84 11.80 24.65
N HIS A 103 -15.97 12.35 23.45
CA HIS A 103 -14.93 12.35 22.44
C HIS A 103 -14.10 13.63 22.59
N LEU A 104 -12.80 13.47 22.83
CA LEU A 104 -11.83 14.55 22.89
C LEU A 104 -10.84 14.40 21.74
N ASP A 105 -10.57 15.50 21.03
CA ASP A 105 -9.56 15.52 19.99
C ASP A 105 -8.82 16.86 19.98
N LEU A 106 -7.56 16.83 19.57
CA LEU A 106 -6.67 17.99 19.52
C LEU A 106 -6.40 18.37 18.07
N VAL A 107 -6.79 19.58 17.70
CA VAL A 107 -6.52 20.14 16.38
C VAL A 107 -5.35 21.10 16.47
N GLY A 108 -4.31 20.86 15.68
CA GLY A 108 -3.19 21.79 15.53
C GLY A 108 -1.91 21.14 15.00
N PRO A 109 -0.85 21.94 14.84
CA PRO A 109 -0.79 23.38 15.15
C PRO A 109 -1.55 24.25 14.13
N LEU A 110 -2.18 25.31 14.60
CA LEU A 110 -2.88 26.35 13.83
C LEU A 110 -2.10 27.68 13.93
N PRO A 111 -2.35 28.66 13.04
CA PRO A 111 -1.80 30.01 13.19
C PRO A 111 -2.14 30.57 14.57
N ASP A 112 -1.14 31.16 15.22
CA ASP A 112 -1.31 31.69 16.57
C ASP A 112 -2.38 32.78 16.61
N SER A 113 -3.34 32.60 17.52
CA SER A 113 -4.34 33.60 17.85
C SER A 113 -4.40 33.75 19.37
N ASN A 114 -4.05 34.92 19.90
CA ASN A 114 -3.98 35.19 21.34
C ASN A 114 -3.16 34.13 22.11
N GLU A 115 -1.98 33.79 21.59
CA GLU A 115 -1.08 32.77 22.15
C GLU A 115 -1.66 31.35 22.19
N CYS A 116 -2.76 31.10 21.49
CA CYS A 116 -3.34 29.77 21.31
C CYS A 116 -3.02 29.24 19.92
N SER A 117 -2.33 28.10 19.88
CA SER A 117 -1.89 27.40 18.66
C SER A 117 -2.69 26.12 18.38
N HIS A 118 -3.53 25.69 19.32
CA HIS A 118 -4.27 24.44 19.22
C HIS A 118 -5.73 24.65 19.66
N LEU A 119 -6.58 23.72 19.25
CA LEU A 119 -7.98 23.67 19.66
C LEU A 119 -8.26 22.31 20.29
N LEU A 120 -8.80 22.31 21.50
CA LEU A 120 -9.42 21.12 22.10
C LEU A 120 -10.86 21.05 21.61
N SER A 121 -11.16 20.04 20.79
CA SER A 121 -12.53 19.68 20.45
C SER A 121 -13.07 18.65 21.45
N CYS A 122 -14.30 18.86 21.89
CA CYS A 122 -14.96 18.03 22.87
C CYS A 122 -16.41 17.80 22.46
N VAL A 123 -16.84 16.55 22.38
CA VAL A 123 -18.23 16.20 22.07
C VAL A 123 -18.71 15.18 23.10
N ASP A 124 -19.74 15.55 23.86
CA ASP A 124 -20.54 14.59 24.62
C ASP A 124 -21.51 13.91 23.63
N ASP A 125 -21.45 12.57 23.52
CA ASP A 125 -22.25 11.80 22.57
C ASP A 125 -23.75 11.74 22.93
N PHE A 126 -24.08 11.91 24.22
CA PHE A 126 -25.47 11.97 24.69
C PHE A 126 -26.13 13.30 24.32
N ILE A 127 -25.44 14.42 24.59
CA ILE A 127 -25.98 15.77 24.31
C ILE A 127 -25.73 16.19 22.86
N ARG A 128 -24.77 15.55 22.18
CA ARG A 128 -24.33 15.84 20.80
C ARG A 128 -23.97 17.30 20.57
N ARG A 129 -23.45 17.96 21.61
CA ARG A 129 -23.02 19.37 21.53
C ARG A 129 -21.50 19.45 21.42
N PRO A 130 -20.97 19.85 20.25
CA PRO A 130 -19.54 20.07 20.11
C PRO A 130 -19.13 21.36 20.81
N LYS A 131 -17.97 21.31 21.48
CA LYS A 131 -17.26 22.44 22.04
C LYS A 131 -15.86 22.50 21.47
N ALA A 132 -15.42 23.70 21.15
CA ALA A 132 -14.14 24.01 20.56
C ALA A 132 -13.45 25.04 21.48
N VAL A 133 -12.40 24.62 22.17
CA VAL A 133 -11.72 25.45 23.18
C VAL A 133 -10.30 25.76 22.70
N PRO A 134 -9.93 27.02 22.50
CA PRO A 134 -8.56 27.38 22.15
C PRO A 134 -7.61 27.11 23.33
N ILE A 135 -6.47 26.49 23.06
CA ILE A 135 -5.45 26.16 24.05
C ILE A 135 -4.04 26.55 23.55
N LYS A 136 -3.17 26.90 24.49
CA LYS A 136 -1.78 27.32 24.20
C LYS A 136 -0.86 26.16 23.82
N GLY A 137 -1.24 24.93 24.15
CA GLY A 137 -0.44 23.73 23.85
C GLY A 137 -1.14 22.44 24.26
N ILE A 138 -0.53 21.32 23.89
CA ILE A 138 -1.10 19.96 24.01
C ILE A 138 -0.68 19.22 25.28
N THR A 139 -0.09 19.91 26.26
CA THR A 139 0.30 19.27 27.52
C THR A 139 -0.92 18.78 28.27
N THR A 140 -0.79 17.64 28.96
CA THR A 140 -1.88 17.02 29.73
C THR A 140 -2.54 18.00 30.69
N GLU A 141 -1.74 18.83 31.38
CA GLU A 141 -2.25 19.84 32.30
C GLU A 141 -3.13 20.89 31.61
N THR A 142 -2.69 21.39 30.44
CA THR A 142 -3.43 22.39 29.67
C THR A 142 -4.76 21.83 29.19
N VAL A 143 -4.74 20.60 28.64
CA VAL A 143 -5.94 19.90 28.16
C VAL A 143 -6.91 19.60 29.29
N ALA A 144 -6.43 19.06 30.41
CA ALA A 144 -7.27 18.74 31.57
C ALA A 144 -7.93 19.99 32.16
N ARG A 145 -7.17 21.09 32.27
CA ARG A 145 -7.69 22.38 32.76
C ARG A 145 -8.72 22.97 31.79
N ALA A 146 -8.45 22.93 30.49
CA ALA A 146 -9.37 23.40 29.46
C ALA A 146 -10.68 22.59 29.45
N TYR A 147 -10.58 21.26 29.51
CA TYR A 147 -11.73 20.37 29.60
C TYR A 147 -12.54 20.65 30.86
N LYS A 148 -11.92 20.66 32.06
CA LYS A 148 -12.63 20.88 33.32
C LYS A 148 -13.37 22.23 33.38
N ARG A 149 -12.82 23.29 32.76
CA ARG A 149 -13.44 24.62 32.76
C ARG A 149 -14.60 24.74 31.77
N ASN A 150 -14.50 24.06 30.63
CA ASN A 150 -15.40 24.30 29.50
C ASN A 150 -16.37 23.14 29.22
N ALA A 151 -16.13 21.94 29.75
CA ALA A 151 -17.00 20.78 29.51
C ALA A 151 -18.40 20.96 30.14
N PHE A 152 -18.49 21.63 31.29
CA PHE A 152 -19.70 21.69 32.12
C PHE A 152 -20.57 22.95 31.96
N SER A 153 -20.11 23.97 31.21
CA SER A 153 -20.85 25.24 30.99
C SER A 153 -21.83 25.18 29.81
#